data_AF-A0A1V4IH13-F1
#
_entry.id   AF-A0A1V4IH13-F1
#
_cell.length_a   1.000
_cell.length_b   1.000
_cell.length_c   1.000
_cell.angle_alpha   90.00
_cell.angle_beta   90.00
_cell.angle_gamma   90.00
#
_symmetry.space_group_name_H-M   'P 1'
#
loop_
_entity.id
_entity.type
_entity.pdbx_description
1 polymer ?
#
loop_
_entity_poly.entity_id
_entity_poly.type
_entity_poly.pdbx_seq_one_letter_code
_entity_poly.pdbx_strand_id
1 'polypeptide(L)'
;MSSVSARPSPAPRPSKQSCLSRQQLLAAIRQMQQLLKGQETRFAEGLRVMRSRLSTLHNSLAKAAPEPPPAVSCPALQAPADGKKFGTKHLVEHEVHFACEPGFQLLGSSTRTCQPDGSWSGQEPRCAEITVDWGHLPVPGTDGSPGVERDGRPCLQPPAPLRPDRPDPAVQLRPRLPHERHGRQRALPG
;
A
#
# COMPACT_ATOMS: atom_id res chain seq x y z
N MET A 1 56.60 -10.17 94.93
CA MET A 1 55.39 -9.86 94.13
C MET A 1 55.51 -10.64 92.83
N SER A 2 54.85 -11.78 92.72
CA SER A 2 54.90 -12.62 91.52
C SER A 2 53.46 -12.94 91.14
N SER A 3 53.05 -12.34 90.03
CA SER A 3 51.72 -12.30 89.47
C SER A 3 51.29 -13.67 88.95
N VAL A 4 50.20 -14.19 89.51
CA VAL A 4 49.52 -15.40 89.00
C VAL A 4 48.87 -15.04 87.66
N SER A 5 49.42 -15.54 86.55
CA SER A 5 48.81 -15.41 85.22
C SER A 5 47.65 -16.40 85.09
N ALA A 6 46.42 -15.88 85.13
CA ALA A 6 45.22 -16.64 84.82
C ALA A 6 45.15 -16.96 83.32
N ARG A 7 44.93 -18.24 82.96
CA ARG A 7 44.64 -18.66 81.58
C ARG A 7 43.27 -18.12 81.13
N PRO A 8 43.14 -17.62 79.89
CA PRO A 8 41.83 -17.25 79.36
C PRO A 8 40.99 -18.50 79.06
N SER A 9 39.72 -18.47 79.48
CA SER A 9 38.70 -19.47 79.14
C SER A 9 38.46 -19.55 77.63
N PRO A 10 38.09 -20.73 77.10
CA PRO A 10 37.74 -20.86 75.68
C PRO A 10 36.48 -20.05 75.36
N ALA A 11 36.52 -19.32 74.25
CA ALA A 11 35.39 -18.57 73.72
C ALA A 11 34.20 -19.51 73.43
N PRO A 12 32.94 -19.03 73.60
CA PRO A 12 31.77 -19.82 73.29
C PRO A 12 31.75 -20.19 71.80
N ARG A 13 31.48 -21.47 71.51
CA ARG A 13 31.26 -21.95 70.14
C ARG A 13 30.13 -21.13 69.51
N PRO A 14 30.20 -20.78 68.21
CA PRO A 14 29.08 -20.15 67.55
C PRO A 14 27.85 -21.06 67.71
N SER A 15 26.78 -20.48 68.23
CA SER A 15 25.48 -21.09 68.39
C SER A 15 25.04 -21.75 67.08
N LYS A 16 24.31 -22.87 67.18
CA LYS A 16 23.70 -23.62 66.08
C LYS A 16 22.69 -22.78 65.29
N GLN A 17 23.11 -21.72 64.62
CA GLN A 17 22.22 -20.63 64.18
C GLN A 17 22.32 -20.30 62.70
N SER A 18 22.82 -21.21 61.86
CA SER A 18 22.66 -21.04 60.40
C SER A 18 22.60 -22.31 59.54
N CYS A 19 22.40 -23.49 60.13
CA CYS A 19 21.93 -24.62 59.34
C CYS A 19 20.41 -24.54 59.25
N LEU A 20 19.89 -23.88 58.21
CA LEU A 20 18.47 -24.02 57.84
C LEU A 20 18.14 -25.50 57.78
N SER A 21 17.17 -25.94 58.58
CA SER A 21 16.74 -27.34 58.55
C SER A 21 16.31 -27.72 57.12
N ARG A 22 16.56 -28.96 56.70
CA ARG A 22 16.08 -29.50 55.40
C ARG A 22 14.58 -29.20 55.19
N GLN A 23 13.79 -29.20 56.27
CA GLN A 23 12.38 -28.83 56.22
C GLN A 23 12.15 -27.34 55.93
N GLN A 24 12.93 -26.44 56.54
CA GLN A 24 12.84 -25.00 56.29
C GLN A 24 13.24 -24.65 54.85
N LEU A 25 14.27 -25.31 54.30
CA LEU A 25 14.66 -25.15 52.90
C LEU A 25 13.57 -25.64 51.94
N LEU A 26 13.00 -26.81 52.18
CA LEU A 26 11.90 -27.33 51.35
C LEU A 26 10.64 -26.47 51.45
N ALA A 27 10.33 -25.91 52.63
CA ALA A 27 9.23 -24.97 52.81
C ALA A 27 9.47 -23.67 52.03
N ALA A 28 10.68 -23.11 52.09
CA ALA A 28 11.06 -21.91 51.34
C ALA A 28 11.02 -22.15 49.82
N ILE A 29 11.53 -23.29 49.33
CA ILE A 29 11.45 -23.66 47.91
C ILE A 29 9.98 -23.80 47.47
N ARG A 30 9.13 -24.45 48.27
CA ARG A 30 7.69 -24.57 47.97
C ARG A 30 7.00 -23.21 47.92
N GLN A 31 7.30 -22.31 48.86
CA GLN A 31 6.77 -20.94 48.85
C GLN A 31 7.22 -20.16 47.62
N MET A 32 8.51 -20.25 47.27
CA MET A 32 9.03 -19.57 46.08
C MET A 32 8.41 -20.11 44.79
N GLN A 33 8.22 -21.44 44.69
CA GLN A 33 7.51 -22.07 43.57
C GLN A 33 6.03 -21.66 43.52
N GLN A 34 5.36 -21.48 44.66
CA GLN A 34 3.98 -20.98 44.73
C GLN A 34 3.87 -19.51 44.26
N LEU A 35 4.86 -18.67 44.59
CA LEU A 35 4.91 -17.28 44.13
C LEU A 35 5.12 -17.18 42.62
N LEU A 36 6.01 -18.01 42.05
CA LEU A 36 6.26 -18.08 40.60
C LEU A 36 5.00 -18.55 39.85
N LYS A 37 4.37 -19.65 40.29
CA LYS A 37 3.10 -20.13 39.73
C LYS A 37 1.99 -19.08 39.85
N GLY A 38 1.95 -18.37 40.98
CA GLY A 38 0.98 -17.30 41.22
C GLY A 38 1.20 -16.05 40.35
N GLN A 39 2.40 -15.81 39.82
CA GLN A 39 2.65 -14.73 38.86
C GLN A 39 2.24 -15.14 37.44
N GLU A 40 2.50 -16.38 37.04
CA GLU A 40 2.06 -16.92 35.75
C GLU A 40 0.53 -16.96 35.64
N THR A 41 -0.17 -17.35 36.71
CA THR A 41 -1.64 -17.34 36.73
C THR A 41 -2.21 -15.94 36.66
N ARG A 42 -1.65 -14.98 37.40
CA ARG A 42 -2.06 -13.56 37.34
C ARG A 42 -1.85 -12.95 35.96
N PHE A 43 -0.72 -13.27 35.32
CA PHE A 43 -0.44 -12.81 33.95
C PHE A 43 -1.38 -13.47 32.93
N ALA A 44 -1.67 -14.77 33.07
CA ALA A 44 -2.61 -15.50 32.22
C ALA A 44 -4.05 -14.98 32.36
N GLU A 45 -4.48 -14.65 33.59
CA GLU A 45 -5.78 -14.02 33.87
C GLU A 45 -5.85 -12.64 33.21
N GLY A 46 -4.77 -11.84 33.33
CA GLY A 46 -4.65 -10.54 32.67
C GLY A 46 -4.75 -10.64 31.15
N LEU A 47 -4.03 -11.59 30.54
CA LEU A 47 -4.08 -11.84 29.10
C LEU A 47 -5.46 -12.34 28.65
N ARG A 48 -6.13 -13.18 29.45
CA ARG A 48 -7.52 -13.63 29.21
C ARG A 48 -8.48 -12.44 29.19
N VAL A 49 -8.38 -11.53 30.15
CA VAL A 49 -9.20 -10.32 30.22
C VAL A 49 -8.89 -9.38 29.05
N MET A 50 -7.62 -9.19 28.70
CA MET A 50 -7.22 -8.35 27.56
C MET A 50 -7.73 -8.93 26.23
N ARG A 51 -7.61 -10.24 26.01
CA ARG A 51 -8.16 -10.93 24.83
C ARG A 51 -9.69 -10.86 24.79
N SER A 52 -10.35 -10.99 25.93
CA SER A 52 -11.81 -10.83 26.04
C SER A 52 -12.24 -9.42 25.63
N ARG A 53 -11.61 -8.38 26.20
CA ARG A 53 -11.87 -6.97 25.83
C ARG A 53 -11.61 -6.71 24.35
N LEU A 54 -10.52 -7.23 23.79
CA LEU A 54 -10.21 -7.12 22.36
C LEU A 54 -11.25 -7.82 21.49
N SER A 55 -11.78 -8.97 21.93
CA SER A 55 -12.85 -9.69 21.21
C SER A 55 -14.16 -8.91 21.23
N THR A 56 -14.51 -8.32 22.38
CA THR A 56 -15.67 -7.43 22.50
C THR A 56 -15.52 -6.20 21.60
N LEU A 57 -14.33 -5.59 21.57
CA LEU A 57 -14.01 -4.48 20.67
C LEU A 57 -14.16 -4.90 19.20
N HIS A 58 -13.57 -6.03 18.78
CA HIS A 58 -13.72 -6.53 17.41
C HIS A 58 -15.18 -6.79 17.03
N ASN A 59 -15.98 -7.38 17.93
CA ASN A 59 -17.39 -7.63 17.67
C ASN A 59 -18.20 -6.34 17.53
N SER A 60 -17.98 -5.38 18.44
CA SER A 60 -18.61 -4.06 18.36
C SER A 60 -18.21 -3.31 17.08
N LEU A 61 -16.96 -3.44 16.64
CA LEU A 61 -16.46 -2.83 15.41
C LEU A 61 -17.05 -3.50 14.16
N ALA A 62 -17.14 -4.84 14.16
CA ALA A 62 -17.75 -5.60 13.07
C ALA A 62 -19.25 -5.32 12.94
N LYS A 63 -19.95 -5.10 14.05
CA LYS A 63 -21.38 -4.78 14.07
C LYS A 63 -21.70 -3.34 13.67
N ALA A 64 -20.73 -2.44 13.80
CA ALA A 64 -20.86 -1.05 13.36
C ALA A 64 -20.51 -0.86 11.87
N ALA A 65 -19.92 -1.87 11.21
CA ALA A 65 -19.65 -1.80 9.78
C ALA A 65 -20.95 -2.02 8.97
N PRO A 66 -21.27 -1.14 7.99
CA PRO A 66 -22.31 -1.47 7.01
C PRO A 66 -21.94 -2.77 6.31
N GLU A 67 -22.92 -3.63 6.03
CA GLU A 67 -22.68 -4.88 5.29
C GLU A 67 -21.88 -4.57 4.02
N PRO A 68 -20.82 -5.33 3.73
CA PRO A 68 -20.06 -5.11 2.51
C PRO A 68 -21.03 -5.25 1.32
N PRO A 69 -20.98 -4.33 0.34
CA PRO A 69 -21.82 -4.45 -0.83
C PRO A 69 -21.59 -5.83 -1.47
N PRO A 70 -22.63 -6.45 -2.05
CA PRO A 70 -22.44 -7.71 -2.76
C PRO A 70 -21.30 -7.54 -3.76
N ALA A 71 -20.37 -8.50 -3.77
CA ALA A 71 -19.27 -8.51 -4.72
C ALA A 71 -19.82 -8.79 -6.13
N VAL A 72 -20.30 -7.73 -6.79
CA VAL A 72 -20.82 -7.79 -8.15
C VAL A 72 -19.64 -7.93 -9.12
N SER A 73 -19.72 -8.95 -9.98
CA SER A 73 -18.75 -9.20 -11.04
C SER A 73 -19.48 -9.35 -12.36
N CYS A 74 -18.94 -8.74 -13.41
CA CYS A 74 -19.49 -8.85 -14.75
C CYS A 74 -19.06 -10.16 -15.44
N PRO A 75 -19.80 -10.61 -16.47
CA PRO A 75 -19.44 -11.78 -17.27
C PRO A 75 -18.07 -11.61 -17.96
N ALA A 76 -17.40 -12.72 -18.25
CA ALA A 76 -16.15 -12.66 -18.98
C ALA A 76 -16.35 -12.27 -20.45
N LEU A 77 -15.85 -11.10 -20.85
CA LEU A 77 -15.81 -10.68 -22.25
C LEU A 77 -14.74 -11.48 -23.01
N GLN A 78 -15.08 -11.92 -24.22
CA GLN A 78 -14.14 -12.54 -25.15
C GLN A 78 -13.43 -11.48 -25.99
N ALA A 79 -12.29 -11.84 -26.57
CA ALA A 79 -11.67 -10.99 -27.59
C ALA A 79 -12.49 -11.06 -28.88
N PRO A 80 -12.69 -9.92 -29.58
CA PRO A 80 -13.32 -9.93 -30.90
C PRO A 80 -12.46 -10.69 -31.90
N ALA A 81 -13.10 -11.29 -32.92
CA ALA A 81 -12.39 -11.85 -34.07
C ALA A 81 -11.52 -10.75 -34.72
N ASP A 82 -10.32 -11.10 -35.15
CA ASP A 82 -9.35 -10.16 -35.76
C ASP A 82 -9.05 -8.94 -34.86
N GLY A 83 -9.09 -9.15 -33.54
CA GLY A 83 -8.79 -8.15 -32.55
C GLY A 83 -8.28 -8.71 -31.23
N LYS A 84 -7.96 -7.79 -30.32
CA LYS A 84 -7.33 -8.04 -29.03
C LYS A 84 -8.13 -7.37 -27.92
N LYS A 85 -8.25 -8.08 -26.80
CA LYS A 85 -8.83 -7.60 -25.54
C LYS A 85 -7.71 -7.29 -24.55
N PHE A 86 -7.78 -6.14 -23.90
CA PHE A 86 -6.87 -5.71 -22.85
C PHE A 86 -7.64 -5.53 -21.54
N GLY A 87 -7.21 -6.25 -20.50
CA GLY A 87 -7.86 -6.26 -19.19
C GLY A 87 -8.38 -7.65 -18.82
N THR A 88 -8.08 -8.10 -17.61
CA THR A 88 -8.45 -9.44 -17.09
C THR A 88 -9.42 -9.38 -15.93
N LYS A 89 -9.67 -8.18 -15.39
CA LYS A 89 -10.51 -7.94 -14.23
C LYS A 89 -11.92 -7.60 -14.69
N HIS A 90 -12.92 -8.24 -14.09
CA HIS A 90 -14.34 -8.04 -14.41
C HIS A 90 -15.13 -7.54 -13.20
N LEU A 91 -14.46 -6.83 -12.29
CA LEU A 91 -15.07 -6.25 -11.09
C LEU A 91 -15.66 -4.87 -11.42
N VAL A 92 -16.62 -4.40 -10.63
CA VAL A 92 -17.23 -3.05 -10.78
C VAL A 92 -16.13 -1.96 -10.89
N GLU A 93 -16.39 -0.94 -11.71
CA GLU A 93 -15.47 0.15 -12.10
C GLU A 93 -14.23 -0.27 -12.90
N HIS A 94 -14.04 -1.57 -13.18
CA HIS A 94 -12.92 -1.99 -14.02
C HIS A 94 -13.27 -1.90 -15.50
N GLU A 95 -12.26 -1.51 -16.28
CA GLU A 95 -12.39 -1.29 -17.70
C GLU A 95 -11.65 -2.36 -18.51
N VAL A 96 -12.25 -2.75 -19.62
CA VAL A 96 -11.69 -3.64 -20.63
C VAL A 96 -11.64 -2.88 -21.94
N HIS A 97 -10.47 -2.87 -22.56
CA HIS A 97 -10.21 -2.17 -23.80
C HIS A 97 -10.09 -3.15 -24.97
N PHE A 98 -10.48 -2.71 -26.16
CA PHE A 98 -10.49 -3.50 -27.36
C PHE A 98 -9.78 -2.77 -28.49
N ALA A 99 -8.95 -3.49 -29.23
CA ALA A 99 -8.31 -3.00 -30.44
C ALA A 99 -8.43 -4.05 -31.54
N CYS A 100 -8.61 -3.62 -32.78
CA CYS A 100 -8.58 -4.51 -33.94
C CYS A 100 -7.16 -4.62 -34.50
N GLU A 101 -6.88 -5.71 -35.21
CA GLU A 101 -5.65 -5.87 -35.97
C GLU A 101 -5.59 -4.84 -37.13
N PRO A 102 -4.40 -4.51 -37.64
CA PRO A 102 -4.25 -3.61 -38.77
C PRO A 102 -5.08 -4.08 -39.98
N GLY A 103 -5.79 -3.16 -40.64
CA GLY A 103 -6.71 -3.48 -41.73
C GLY A 103 -8.15 -3.72 -41.29
N PHE A 104 -8.44 -3.66 -39.98
CA PHE A 104 -9.79 -3.77 -39.43
C PHE A 104 -10.16 -2.52 -38.62
N GLN A 105 -11.43 -2.11 -38.71
CA GLN A 105 -12.01 -1.04 -37.93
C GLN A 105 -12.85 -1.61 -36.79
N LEU A 106 -12.66 -1.04 -35.60
CA LEU A 106 -13.48 -1.38 -34.45
C LEU A 106 -14.87 -0.73 -34.58
N LEU A 107 -15.91 -1.56 -34.55
CA LEU A 107 -17.30 -1.14 -34.44
C LEU A 107 -17.81 -1.47 -33.03
N GLY A 108 -18.54 -0.54 -32.42
CA GLY A 108 -19.00 -0.66 -31.03
C GLY A 108 -18.10 0.13 -30.07
N SER A 109 -18.04 -0.30 -28.80
CA SER A 109 -17.30 0.43 -27.77
C SER A 109 -15.85 -0.06 -27.65
N SER A 110 -14.89 0.83 -27.83
CA SER A 110 -13.45 0.57 -27.63
C SER A 110 -13.07 0.27 -26.19
N THR A 111 -13.86 0.78 -25.25
CA THR A 111 -13.70 0.55 -23.83
C THR A 111 -15.05 0.21 -23.24
N ARG A 112 -15.10 -0.83 -22.41
CA ARG A 112 -16.29 -1.24 -21.66
C ARG A 112 -15.95 -1.29 -20.18
N THR A 113 -16.83 -0.74 -19.35
CA THR A 113 -16.67 -0.64 -17.89
C THR A 113 -17.68 -1.54 -17.22
N CYS A 114 -17.26 -2.32 -16.23
CA CYS A 114 -18.17 -3.15 -15.45
C CYS A 114 -18.97 -2.27 -14.49
N GLN A 115 -20.29 -2.27 -14.66
CA GLN A 115 -21.20 -1.42 -13.88
C GLN A 115 -21.62 -2.12 -12.57
N PRO A 116 -22.13 -1.34 -11.59
CA PRO A 116 -22.58 -1.88 -10.30
C PRO A 116 -23.77 -2.85 -10.39
N ASP A 117 -24.48 -2.87 -11.51
CA ASP A 117 -25.58 -3.81 -11.82
C ASP A 117 -25.07 -5.17 -12.35
N GLY A 118 -23.75 -5.31 -12.57
CA GLY A 118 -23.13 -6.51 -13.13
C GLY A 118 -23.17 -6.58 -14.65
N SER A 119 -23.53 -5.49 -15.33
CA SER A 119 -23.50 -5.39 -16.79
C SER A 119 -22.28 -4.61 -17.29
N TRP A 120 -21.87 -4.88 -18.53
CA TRP A 120 -20.81 -4.10 -19.17
C TRP A 120 -21.40 -2.90 -19.89
N SER A 121 -20.84 -1.72 -19.66
CA SER A 121 -21.22 -0.50 -20.39
C SER A 121 -20.95 -0.62 -21.90
N GLY A 122 -21.64 0.21 -22.67
CA GLY A 122 -21.43 0.32 -24.11
C GLY A 122 -21.95 -0.86 -24.94
N GLN A 123 -21.52 -0.92 -26.19
CA GLN A 123 -21.91 -1.95 -27.16
C GLN A 123 -20.79 -2.98 -27.34
N GLU A 124 -21.18 -4.20 -27.72
CA GLU A 124 -20.23 -5.28 -28.00
C GLU A 124 -19.27 -4.90 -29.14
N PRO A 125 -17.94 -4.94 -28.92
CA PRO A 125 -16.95 -4.60 -29.93
C PRO A 125 -16.84 -5.71 -30.98
N ARG A 126 -16.81 -5.32 -32.25
CA ARG A 126 -16.52 -6.21 -33.38
C ARG A 126 -15.54 -5.54 -34.31
N CYS A 127 -14.65 -6.33 -34.92
CA CYS A 127 -13.73 -5.85 -35.93
C CYS A 127 -14.34 -6.13 -37.31
N ALA A 128 -14.44 -5.10 -38.13
CA ALA A 128 -14.86 -5.23 -39.53
C ALA A 128 -13.68 -4.86 -40.42
N GLU A 129 -13.47 -5.61 -41.50
CA GLU A 129 -12.45 -5.27 -42.49
C GLU A 129 -12.66 -3.85 -42.99
N ILE A 130 -11.58 -3.08 -43.00
CA ILE A 130 -11.56 -1.79 -43.68
C ILE A 130 -11.52 -2.13 -45.15
N THR A 131 -12.66 -2.10 -45.83
CA THR A 131 -12.71 -2.06 -47.29
C THR A 131 -12.21 -0.69 -47.73
N VAL A 132 -10.89 -0.49 -47.63
CA VAL A 132 -10.19 0.56 -48.35
C VAL A 132 -10.32 0.18 -49.82
N ASP A 133 -11.31 0.76 -50.50
CA ASP A 133 -11.21 0.93 -51.94
C ASP A 133 -10.00 1.86 -52.16
N TRP A 134 -8.83 1.27 -52.36
CA TRP A 134 -7.60 1.97 -52.70
C TRP A 134 -7.67 2.62 -54.10
N GLY A 135 -8.86 2.71 -54.71
CA GLY A 135 -9.10 3.32 -56.01
C GLY A 135 -9.42 4.81 -55.99
N HIS A 136 -9.87 5.41 -54.87
CA HIS A 136 -10.28 6.82 -54.83
C HIS A 136 -9.92 7.54 -53.51
N LEU A 137 -8.67 7.43 -53.07
CA LEU A 137 -8.10 8.47 -52.21
C LEU A 137 -7.62 9.62 -53.12
N PRO A 138 -8.20 10.84 -53.04
CA PRO A 138 -7.55 12.00 -53.61
C PRO A 138 -6.28 12.22 -52.79
N VAL A 139 -5.15 11.72 -53.30
CA VAL A 139 -3.83 12.18 -52.89
C VAL A 139 -3.87 13.72 -52.98
N PRO A 140 -3.74 14.46 -51.86
CA PRO A 140 -3.59 15.90 -51.96
C PRO A 140 -2.28 16.15 -52.70
N GLY A 141 -2.43 16.61 -53.95
CA GLY A 141 -1.41 16.96 -54.93
C GLY A 141 0.03 16.86 -54.46
N THR A 142 0.68 15.77 -54.85
CA THR A 142 2.09 15.84 -55.21
C THR A 142 2.22 16.64 -56.50
N ASP A 143 2.07 17.95 -56.41
CA ASP A 143 2.62 18.90 -57.37
C ASP A 143 3.36 19.95 -56.55
N GLY A 144 4.65 19.68 -56.34
CA GLY A 144 5.58 20.59 -55.68
C GLY A 144 5.84 21.83 -56.53
N SER A 145 4.91 22.79 -56.50
CA SER A 145 5.16 24.15 -56.94
C SER A 145 5.01 25.08 -55.74
N PRO A 146 6.07 25.81 -55.33
CA PRO A 146 5.92 26.83 -54.30
C PRO A 146 5.00 27.93 -54.85
N GLY A 147 3.93 28.24 -54.10
CA GLY A 147 3.05 29.35 -54.40
C GLY A 147 3.86 30.65 -54.52
N VAL A 148 3.88 31.19 -55.72
CA VAL A 148 4.49 32.47 -56.06
C VAL A 148 3.36 33.49 -56.16
N GLU A 149 3.47 34.61 -55.42
CA GLU A 149 2.59 35.76 -55.65
C GLU A 149 2.85 36.30 -57.07
N ARG A 150 1.91 37.04 -57.67
CA ARG A 150 1.94 37.39 -59.11
C ARG A 150 3.22 38.11 -59.59
N ASP A 151 4.07 38.56 -58.66
CA ASP A 151 5.40 39.17 -58.85
C ASP A 151 6.61 38.24 -58.59
N GLY A 152 6.43 36.93 -58.47
CA GLY A 152 7.58 36.00 -58.46
C GLY A 152 8.27 35.75 -57.11
N ARG A 153 7.74 36.25 -55.98
CA ARG A 153 8.44 36.16 -54.68
C ARG A 153 7.81 35.12 -53.75
N PRO A 154 8.62 34.30 -53.02
CA PRO A 154 8.10 33.38 -52.01
C PRO A 154 7.54 34.14 -50.80
N CYS A 155 6.37 33.72 -50.31
CA CYS A 155 5.78 34.28 -49.09
C CYS A 155 6.61 33.87 -47.86
N LEU A 156 7.27 34.81 -47.20
CA LEU A 156 7.80 34.58 -45.85
C LEU A 156 6.61 34.48 -44.89
N GLN A 157 6.32 33.26 -44.46
CA GLN A 157 5.26 32.99 -43.48
C GLN A 157 5.68 33.54 -42.11
N PRO A 158 4.82 34.31 -41.41
CA PRO A 158 5.14 34.77 -40.05
C PRO A 158 5.29 33.58 -39.10
N PRO A 159 6.11 33.68 -38.04
CA PRO A 159 6.30 32.59 -37.09
C PRO A 159 4.95 32.24 -36.44
N ALA A 160 4.61 30.95 -36.45
CA ALA A 160 3.40 30.44 -35.82
C ALA A 160 3.37 30.78 -34.31
N PRO A 161 2.20 31.07 -33.72
CA PRO A 161 2.09 31.20 -32.27
C PRO A 161 2.46 29.85 -31.62
N LEU A 162 3.40 29.89 -30.68
CA LEU A 162 3.78 28.74 -29.87
C LEU A 162 2.52 28.16 -29.21
N ARG A 163 2.18 26.90 -29.54
CA ARG A 163 1.14 26.16 -28.84
C ARG A 163 1.57 25.95 -27.38
N PRO A 164 0.64 25.98 -26.40
CA PRO A 164 0.98 25.63 -25.03
C PRO A 164 1.37 24.16 -24.95
N ASP A 165 2.53 23.92 -24.36
CA ASP A 165 3.17 22.64 -24.12
C ASP A 165 2.22 21.66 -23.40
N ARG A 166 2.10 20.44 -23.94
CA ARG A 166 1.40 19.33 -23.30
C ARG A 166 2.38 18.76 -22.25
N PRO A 167 2.01 18.66 -20.96
CA PRO A 167 2.97 18.24 -19.93
C PRO A 167 3.45 16.81 -20.18
N ASP A 168 4.78 16.67 -20.27
CA ASP A 168 5.50 15.41 -20.39
C ASP A 168 5.29 14.53 -19.12
N PRO A 169 4.99 13.21 -19.25
CA PRO A 169 4.75 12.32 -18.12
C PRO A 169 6.03 11.84 -17.41
N ALA A 170 7.18 12.49 -17.57
CA ALA A 170 8.43 12.10 -16.92
C ALA A 170 8.99 13.15 -15.94
N VAL A 171 8.26 13.44 -14.86
CA VAL A 171 8.88 13.93 -13.61
C VAL A 171 8.51 12.98 -12.48
N GLN A 172 9.24 11.87 -12.40
CA GLN A 172 9.27 11.07 -11.18
C GLN A 172 9.89 11.90 -10.05
N LEU A 173 9.14 11.98 -8.95
CA LEU A 173 9.55 12.55 -7.68
C LEU A 173 10.92 12.00 -7.24
N ARG A 174 11.87 12.90 -6.98
CA ARG A 174 12.93 12.63 -5.99
C ARG A 174 12.45 13.11 -4.62
N PRO A 175 12.51 12.28 -3.55
CA PRO A 175 12.20 12.73 -2.20
C PRO A 175 13.26 13.75 -1.74
N ARG A 176 12.82 14.92 -1.26
CA ARG A 176 13.72 15.87 -0.59
C ARG A 176 14.09 15.32 0.79
N LEU A 177 15.39 15.13 1.01
CA LEU A 177 15.99 14.93 2.33
C LEU A 177 15.71 16.14 3.25
N PRO A 178 15.55 15.95 4.56
CA PRO A 178 15.38 17.05 5.51
C PRO A 178 16.72 17.78 5.69
N HIS A 179 16.72 19.10 5.49
CA HIS A 179 17.90 19.92 5.74
C HIS A 179 18.00 20.22 7.25
N GLU A 180 19.06 19.69 7.85
CA GLU A 180 19.50 19.95 9.21
C GLU A 180 19.87 21.42 9.45
N ARG A 181 19.80 21.77 10.73
CA ARG A 181 19.90 23.07 11.38
C ARG A 181 21.08 23.94 10.96
N HIS A 182 20.84 25.25 10.93
CA HIS A 182 21.80 26.25 11.41
C HIS A 182 21.08 27.30 12.25
N GLY A 183 21.52 27.44 13.49
CA GLY A 183 20.93 28.30 14.49
C GLY A 183 21.31 29.77 14.34
N ARG A 184 20.45 30.63 14.89
CA ARG A 184 20.87 31.94 15.38
C ARG A 184 20.03 32.29 16.62
N GLN A 185 20.73 32.38 17.74
CA GLN A 185 20.23 32.84 19.03
C GLN A 185 20.06 34.36 19.04
N ARG A 186 19.23 34.81 19.99
CA ARG A 186 19.12 36.12 20.67
C ARG A 186 17.75 36.77 20.44
N ALA A 187 17.09 37.37 21.40
CA ALA A 187 17.18 37.39 22.87
C ALA A 187 15.91 38.14 23.32
N LEU A 188 15.28 37.72 24.41
CA LEU A 188 14.40 38.57 25.21
C LEU A 188 15.28 39.60 25.95
N PRO A 189 14.77 40.81 26.24
CA PRO A 189 13.99 41.06 27.46
C PRO A 189 12.75 41.91 27.12
N GLY A 190 11.77 42.19 27.97
CA GLY A 190 11.56 42.12 29.42
C GLY A 190 10.33 42.96 29.69
#